data_AF-A0A6J4UGC1-F1
#
_entry.id   AF-A0A6J4UGC1-F1
#
_cell.length_a   1.000
_cell.length_b   1.000
_cell.length_c   1.000
_cell.angle_alpha   90.00
_cell.angle_beta   90.00
_cell.angle_gamma   90.00
#
_symmetry.space_group_name_H-M   'P 1'
#
loop_
_entity.id
_entity.type
_entity.pdbx_description
1 polymer ?
#
loop_
_entity_poly.entity_id
_entity_poly.type
_entity_poly.pdbx_seq_one_letter_code
_entity_poly.pdbx_strand_id
1 'polypeptide(L)'
;MISLNRTGCNRWVVLTRRYALKFPRPTSWRDFLVGLRNNLNEARDGNLSGRCPVIAKAPLGFAIVMPRARILTEIEFAGFDYHGFCREHKVQAEPKPDSFGVVAGRVVAVDYGW
;
A
#
# COMPACT_ATOMS: atom_id res chain seq x y z
N MET A 1 12.92 11.20 -8.83
CA MET A 1 12.92 11.62 -7.42
C MET A 1 12.57 10.41 -6.57
N ILE A 2 13.41 10.11 -5.57
CA ILE A 2 13.18 9.07 -4.56
C ILE A 2 12.67 9.79 -3.32
N SER A 3 11.57 9.31 -2.72
CA SER A 3 11.08 9.82 -1.44
C SER A 3 10.93 8.68 -0.44
N LEU A 4 11.20 8.96 0.82
CA LEU A 4 11.07 8.01 1.92
C LEU A 4 9.92 8.46 2.82
N ASN A 5 8.88 7.65 2.89
CA ASN A 5 7.80 7.84 3.85
C ASN A 5 8.09 7.06 5.14
N ARG A 6 8.09 7.78 6.27
CA ARG A 6 8.28 7.24 7.64
C ARG A 6 7.08 7.47 8.55
N THR A 7 5.94 7.97 8.03
CA THR A 7 4.74 8.24 8.83
C THR A 7 4.02 6.95 9.24
N GLY A 8 4.11 5.90 8.44
CA GLY A 8 3.48 4.62 8.74
C GLY A 8 4.00 3.97 10.03
N CYS A 9 3.10 3.47 10.88
CA CYS A 9 3.43 2.95 12.21
C CYS A 9 4.44 1.80 12.16
N ASN A 10 4.18 0.78 11.32
CA ASN A 10 4.93 -0.48 11.34
C ASN A 10 5.89 -0.66 10.16
N ARG A 11 5.84 0.24 9.16
CA ARG A 11 6.56 0.08 7.89
C ARG A 11 7.09 1.40 7.35
N TRP A 12 8.28 1.37 6.78
CA TRP A 12 8.80 2.44 5.94
C TRP A 12 8.48 2.16 4.48
N VAL A 13 8.13 3.21 3.74
CA VAL A 13 7.84 3.11 2.31
C VAL A 13 8.82 3.97 1.52
N VAL A 14 9.62 3.35 0.67
CA VAL A 14 10.49 4.05 -0.28
C VAL A 14 9.76 4.14 -1.61
N LEU A 15 9.39 5.35 -2.01
CA LEU A 15 8.78 5.65 -3.31
C LEU A 15 9.87 6.06 -4.29
N THR A 16 10.08 5.24 -5.31
CA THR A 16 10.95 5.58 -6.46
C THR A 16 10.11 6.20 -7.57
N ARG A 17 10.67 6.40 -8.77
CA ARG A 17 9.88 6.89 -9.92
C ARG A 17 8.78 5.92 -10.34
N ARG A 18 9.02 4.60 -10.25
CA ARG A 18 8.12 3.56 -10.81
C ARG A 18 7.60 2.56 -9.78
N TYR A 19 8.26 2.46 -8.63
CA TYR A 19 7.98 1.43 -7.63
C TYR A 19 7.85 2.03 -6.23
N ALA A 20 7.03 1.39 -5.40
CA ALA A 20 7.01 1.57 -3.96
C ALA A 20 7.56 0.31 -3.29
N LEU A 21 8.53 0.50 -2.40
CA LEU A 21 9.15 -0.57 -1.63
C LEU A 21 8.74 -0.40 -0.17
N LYS A 22 8.19 -1.44 0.46
CA LYS A 22 7.81 -1.38 1.88
C LYS A 22 8.71 -2.27 2.72
N PHE A 23 9.24 -1.73 3.80
CA PHE A 23 10.13 -2.40 4.74
C PHE A 23 9.52 -2.37 6.14
N PRO A 24 9.66 -3.43 6.95
CA PRO A 24 9.28 -3.39 8.36
C PRO A 24 10.13 -2.36 9.11
N ARG A 25 9.51 -1.67 10.07
CA ARG A 25 10.20 -0.65 10.87
C ARG A 25 10.95 -1.31 12.03
N PRO A 26 12.26 -1.04 12.23
CA PRO A 26 13.04 -1.65 13.31
C PRO A 26 12.97 -0.84 14.62
N THR A 27 11.88 -0.09 14.88
CA THR A 27 11.75 0.75 16.10
C THR A 27 11.58 -0.07 17.36
N SER A 28 10.80 -1.14 17.29
CA SER A 28 10.65 -2.13 18.37
C SER A 28 10.53 -3.51 17.75
N TRP A 29 10.88 -4.55 18.52
CA TRP A 29 10.74 -5.93 18.04
C TRP A 29 9.29 -6.26 17.69
N ARG A 30 8.33 -5.73 18.46
CA ARG A 30 6.89 -5.89 18.19
C ARG A 30 6.50 -5.26 16.85
N ASP A 31 6.83 -3.99 16.61
CA ASP A 31 6.45 -3.29 15.37
C ASP A 31 7.14 -3.90 14.15
N PHE A 32 8.39 -4.35 14.33
CA PHE A 32 9.14 -5.06 13.31
C PHE A 32 8.45 -6.36 12.89
N LEU A 33 8.07 -7.22 13.86
CA LEU A 33 7.34 -8.45 13.59
C LEU A 33 5.96 -8.21 12.97
N VAL A 34 5.25 -7.16 13.42
CA VAL A 34 3.97 -6.75 12.81
C VAL A 34 4.19 -6.28 11.36
N GLY A 35 5.26 -5.51 11.10
CA GLY A 35 5.65 -5.08 9.77
C GLY A 35 5.94 -6.26 8.83
N LEU A 36 6.70 -7.26 9.29
CA LEU A 36 6.96 -8.50 8.54
C LEU A 36 5.66 -9.23 8.20
N ARG A 37 4.78 -9.43 9.20
CA ARG A 37 3.48 -10.08 9.00
C ARG A 37 2.61 -9.32 8.00
N ASN A 38 2.56 -8.00 8.09
CA ASN A 38 1.78 -7.17 7.16
C ASN A 38 2.30 -7.28 5.72
N ASN A 39 3.63 -7.32 5.54
CA ASN A 39 4.24 -7.55 4.24
C ASN A 39 3.92 -8.95 3.69
N LEU A 40 3.91 -9.99 4.52
CA LEU A 40 3.48 -11.34 4.11
C LEU A 40 2.01 -11.38 3.69
N ASN A 41 1.12 -10.73 4.45
CA ASN A 41 -0.29 -10.64 4.13
C ASN A 41 -0.53 -9.89 2.80
N GLU A 42 0.13 -8.73 2.61
CA GLU A 42 0.07 -8.00 1.33
C GLU A 42 0.67 -8.81 0.18
N ALA A 43 1.76 -9.55 0.40
CA ALA A 43 2.33 -10.41 -0.64
C ALA A 43 1.45 -11.62 -0.99
N ARG A 44 0.64 -12.11 -0.04
CA ARG A 44 -0.34 -13.18 -0.27
C ARG A 44 -1.54 -12.65 -1.05
N ASP A 45 -2.01 -11.46 -0.70
CA ASP A 45 -3.28 -10.92 -1.18
C ASP A 45 -3.11 -9.87 -2.30
N GLY A 46 -1.88 -9.47 -2.65
CA GLY A 46 -1.61 -8.34 -3.54
C GLY A 46 -2.21 -8.48 -4.94
N ASN A 47 -2.49 -9.71 -5.39
CA ASN A 47 -3.10 -9.99 -6.69
C ASN A 47 -4.63 -10.12 -6.64
N LEU A 48 -5.25 -9.87 -5.48
CA LEU A 48 -6.71 -9.81 -5.38
C LEU A 48 -7.26 -8.53 -6.01
N SER A 49 -8.50 -8.62 -6.48
CA SER A 49 -9.22 -7.51 -7.08
C SER A 49 -9.24 -6.29 -6.13
N GLY A 50 -9.03 -5.09 -6.68
CA GLY A 50 -9.02 -3.83 -5.93
C GLY A 50 -7.78 -3.56 -5.07
N ARG A 51 -6.77 -4.44 -5.03
CA ARG A 51 -5.50 -4.20 -4.32
C ARG A 51 -4.37 -3.85 -5.30
N CYS A 52 -3.37 -3.13 -4.79
CA CYS A 52 -2.15 -2.85 -5.56
C CYS A 52 -1.31 -4.13 -5.72
N PRO A 53 -0.93 -4.52 -6.95
CA PRO A 53 -0.19 -5.75 -7.20
C PRO A 53 1.20 -5.72 -6.57
N VAL A 54 1.59 -6.84 -5.95
CA VAL A 54 2.95 -7.06 -5.45
C VAL A 54 3.74 -7.78 -6.53
N ILE A 55 4.74 -7.09 -7.10
CA ILE A 55 5.55 -7.60 -8.22
C ILE A 55 6.78 -8.36 -7.75
N ALA A 56 7.27 -8.09 -6.54
CA ALA A 56 8.38 -8.81 -5.94
C ALA A 56 8.26 -8.80 -4.41
N LYS A 57 8.82 -9.83 -3.77
CA LYS A 57 8.84 -9.97 -2.31
C LYS A 57 10.17 -10.56 -1.87
N ALA A 58 10.68 -10.07 -0.75
CA ALA A 58 11.78 -10.70 -0.04
C ALA A 58 11.24 -11.83 0.86
N PRO A 59 12.06 -12.84 1.19
CA PRO A 59 11.70 -13.89 2.14
C PRO A 59 11.18 -13.31 3.47
N LEU A 60 10.31 -14.06 4.16
CA LEU A 60 9.83 -13.75 5.51
C LEU A 60 9.14 -12.37 5.69
N GLY A 61 8.83 -11.65 4.62
CA GLY A 61 8.20 -10.33 4.68
C GLY A 61 9.18 -9.16 4.87
N PHE A 62 10.49 -9.37 4.71
CA PHE A 62 11.51 -8.31 4.89
C PHE A 62 11.31 -7.12 3.95
N ALA A 63 10.75 -7.35 2.77
CA ALA A 63 10.41 -6.30 1.83
C ALA A 63 9.34 -6.78 0.86
N ILE A 64 8.53 -5.84 0.37
CA ILE A 64 7.70 -6.04 -0.81
C ILE A 64 7.90 -4.88 -1.78
N VAL A 65 7.70 -5.16 -3.06
CA VAL A 65 7.76 -4.18 -4.14
C VAL A 65 6.44 -4.19 -4.87
N MET A 66 5.88 -3.01 -5.07
CA MET A 66 4.65 -2.78 -5.83
C MET A 66 4.86 -1.64 -6.83
N PRO A 67 4.08 -1.57 -7.92
CA PRO A 67 4.05 -0.40 -8.78
C PRO A 67 3.70 0.84 -7.98
N ARG A 68 4.33 1.97 -8.30
CA ARG A 68 3.99 3.25 -7.68
C ARG A 68 2.63 3.70 -8.22
N ALA A 69 1.60 3.57 -7.40
CA ALA A 69 0.31 4.19 -7.62
C ALA A 69 0.41 5.72 -7.56
N ARG A 70 -0.35 6.39 -8.42
CA ARG A 70 -0.65 7.82 -8.28
C ARG A 70 -1.80 7.94 -7.29
N ILE A 71 -1.54 8.57 -6.14
CA ILE A 71 -2.58 8.83 -5.14
C ILE A 71 -3.72 9.65 -5.74
N LEU A 72 -4.95 9.36 -5.32
CA LEU A 72 -6.12 10.15 -5.71
C LEU A 72 -6.02 11.56 -5.11
N THR A 73 -6.36 12.56 -5.91
CA THR A 73 -6.54 13.93 -5.39
C THR A 73 -7.82 14.02 -4.58
N GLU A 74 -7.95 15.04 -3.74
CA GLU A 74 -9.20 15.30 -2.98
C GLU A 74 -10.43 15.36 -3.89
N ILE A 75 -10.30 15.97 -5.07
CA ILE A 75 -11.39 16.09 -6.04
C ILE A 75 -11.76 14.73 -6.64
N GLU A 76 -10.76 13.93 -7.02
CA GLU A 76 -10.99 12.57 -7.53
C GLU A 76 -11.60 11.67 -6.45
N PHE A 77 -11.14 11.81 -5.20
CA PHE A 77 -11.66 11.05 -4.06
C PHE A 77 -13.10 11.45 -3.72
N ALA A 78 -13.45 12.74 -3.77
CA ALA A 78 -14.81 13.21 -3.53
C ALA A 78 -15.83 12.65 -4.55
N GLY A 79 -15.40 12.39 -5.78
CA GLY A 79 -16.21 11.73 -6.81
C GLY A 79 -16.15 10.21 -6.81
N PHE A 80 -15.35 9.59 -5.93
CA PHE A 80 -15.10 8.16 -5.90
C PHE A 80 -15.97 7.48 -4.84
N ASP A 81 -16.77 6.48 -5.25
CA ASP A 81 -17.53 5.64 -4.31
C ASP A 81 -16.61 4.64 -3.59
N TYR A 82 -15.90 5.12 -2.58
CA TYR A 82 -14.98 4.30 -1.80
C TYR A 82 -15.70 3.15 -1.07
N HIS A 83 -16.94 3.37 -0.61
CA HIS A 83 -17.72 2.37 0.10
C HIS A 83 -18.15 1.23 -0.82
N GLY A 84 -18.60 1.56 -2.03
CA GLY A 84 -18.90 0.61 -3.09
C GLY A 84 -17.66 -0.19 -3.47
N PHE A 85 -16.54 0.50 -3.72
CA PHE A 85 -15.26 -0.15 -4.05
C PHE A 85 -14.79 -1.13 -2.98
N CYS A 86 -14.75 -0.72 -1.71
CA CYS A 86 -14.31 -1.59 -0.61
C CYS A 86 -15.21 -2.82 -0.46
N ARG A 87 -16.53 -2.66 -0.69
CA ARG A 87 -17.51 -3.76 -0.62
C ARG A 87 -17.35 -4.75 -1.78
N GLU A 88 -17.26 -4.23 -3.00
CA GLU A 88 -17.11 -5.04 -4.23
C GLU A 88 -15.81 -5.84 -4.19
N HIS A 89 -14.70 -5.18 -3.86
CA HIS A 89 -13.38 -5.78 -3.88
C HIS A 89 -12.98 -6.45 -2.56
N LYS A 90 -13.84 -6.39 -1.53
CA LYS A 90 -13.57 -6.91 -0.18
C LYS A 90 -12.24 -6.40 0.38
N VAL A 91 -11.99 -5.11 0.19
CA VAL A 91 -10.79 -4.43 0.68
C VAL A 91 -11.13 -3.62 1.92
N GLN A 92 -10.23 -3.66 2.91
CA GLN A 92 -10.27 -2.78 4.06
C GLN A 92 -9.25 -1.67 3.84
N ALA A 93 -9.73 -0.46 3.59
CA ALA A 93 -8.93 0.74 3.43
C ALA A 93 -9.63 1.89 4.17
N GLU A 94 -8.85 2.83 4.69
CA GLU A 94 -9.39 4.00 5.34
C GLU A 94 -10.07 4.93 4.31
N PRO A 95 -11.10 5.70 4.71
CA PRO A 95 -11.80 6.63 3.82
C PRO A 95 -10.98 7.91 3.61
N LYS A 96 -9.78 7.77 3.03
CA LYS A 96 -8.85 8.88 2.79
C LYS A 96 -8.25 8.80 1.38
N PRO A 97 -7.97 9.93 0.72
CA PRO A 97 -7.43 9.95 -0.64
C PRO A 97 -6.12 9.15 -0.79
N ASP A 98 -5.23 9.22 0.20
CA ASP A 98 -3.94 8.52 0.25
C ASP A 98 -4.04 6.99 0.43
N SER A 99 -5.22 6.49 0.79
CA SER A 99 -5.54 5.07 0.89
C SER A 99 -5.88 4.45 -0.46
N PHE A 100 -6.00 5.28 -1.50
CA PHE A 100 -6.36 4.86 -2.85
C PHE A 100 -5.43 5.50 -3.88
N GLY A 101 -5.22 4.79 -4.99
CA GLY A 101 -4.45 5.33 -6.08
C GLY A 101 -4.73 4.64 -7.39
N VAL A 102 -4.15 5.17 -8.45
CA VAL A 102 -4.31 4.66 -9.81
C VAL A 102 -3.03 3.97 -10.25
N VAL A 103 -3.17 2.72 -10.69
CA VAL A 103 -2.12 1.92 -11.33
C VAL A 103 -2.66 1.45 -12.68
N ALA A 104 -1.98 1.79 -13.77
CA ALA A 104 -2.38 1.42 -15.13
C ALA A 104 -3.86 1.73 -15.46
N GLY A 105 -4.36 2.89 -15.01
CA GLY A 105 -5.73 3.34 -15.25
C GLY A 105 -6.80 2.72 -14.35
N ARG A 106 -6.42 1.85 -13.40
CA ARG A 106 -7.34 1.21 -12.45
C ARG A 106 -7.14 1.77 -11.05
N VAL A 107 -8.24 2.02 -10.35
CA VAL A 107 -8.20 2.36 -8.92
C VAL A 107 -7.84 1.11 -8.13
N VAL A 108 -6.89 1.26 -7.23
CA VAL A 108 -6.43 0.24 -6.31
C VAL A 108 -6.36 0.85 -4.91
N ALA A 109 -6.60 0.02 -3.89
CA ALA A 109 -6.26 0.37 -2.53
C ALA A 109 -4.74 0.32 -2.35
N VAL A 110 -4.22 1.36 -1.71
CA VAL A 110 -2.80 1.61 -1.53
C VAL A 110 -2.56 1.98 -0.08
N ASP A 111 -1.87 1.12 0.67
CA ASP A 111 -1.46 1.45 2.03
C ASP A 111 -0.03 2.02 2.02
N TYR A 112 0.11 3.32 1.74
CA TYR A 112 1.40 4.01 1.91
C TYR A 112 1.61 4.54 3.32
N GLY A 113 0.64 4.41 4.22
CA GLY A 113 0.70 4.82 5.63
C GLY A 113 0.86 6.34 5.84
N TRP A 114 0.21 7.16 5.01
CA TRP A 114 0.17 8.62 5.17
C TRP A 114 -0.81 9.01 6.29
#